data_AF-A0A7D5KJN2-F1
#
_entry.id   AF-A0A7D5KJN2-F1
#
_cell.length_a   1.000
_cell.length_b   1.000
_cell.length_c   1.000
_cell.angle_alpha   90.00
_cell.angle_beta   90.00
_cell.angle_gamma   90.00
#
_symmetry.space_group_name_H-M   'P 1'
#
loop_
_entity.id
_entity.type
_entity.pdbx_description
1 polymer ?
#
loop_
_entity_poly.entity_id
_entity_poly.type
_entity_poly.pdbx_seq_one_letter_code
_entity_poly.pdbx_strand_id
1 'polypeptide(L)'
;MGHRALVAYQRPDRLYDLRYSHWGGEELSFAAEITASTPLAEGAIDSDVLTNSITCDRILTDYLDPRIHEALYLVTPTADYATDAFRVCWLEWGLGRDSGRGVIVETEPAEDRALRVWFRATKTALADAIEMGVLSRRAARAYLEARICEEKDGVVYTYGDSTEPQSRAGTASPLATDMCVEDDSERQEESEEESEEGK
;
A
#
# COMPACT_ATOMS: atom_id res chain seq x y z
N MET A 1 7.55 17.51 -4.83
CA MET A 1 6.43 16.68 -4.33
C MET A 1 6.99 15.88 -3.18
N GLY A 2 6.26 15.77 -2.06
CA GLY A 2 6.77 15.05 -0.90
C GLY A 2 6.59 13.56 -1.14
N HIS A 3 7.68 12.81 -1.17
CA HIS A 3 7.68 11.36 -1.28
C HIS A 3 7.31 10.75 0.07
N ARG A 4 6.11 11.05 0.55
CA ARG A 4 5.70 10.68 1.90
C ARG A 4 5.24 9.24 1.92
N ALA A 5 5.69 8.49 2.92
CA ALA A 5 5.30 7.11 3.11
C ALA A 5 4.89 6.84 4.55
N LEU A 6 4.00 5.86 4.71
CA LEU A 6 3.75 5.23 5.99
C LEU A 6 4.50 3.90 6.04
N VAL A 7 5.08 3.59 7.18
CA VAL A 7 5.79 2.33 7.42
C VAL A 7 5.16 1.68 8.66
N ALA A 8 4.60 0.50 8.48
CA ALA A 8 3.89 -0.22 9.51
C ALA A 8 4.68 -1.47 9.91
N TYR A 9 5.20 -1.51 11.13
CA TYR A 9 5.94 -2.65 11.65
C TYR A 9 5.00 -3.61 12.34
N GLN A 10 4.92 -4.83 11.83
CA GLN A 10 4.11 -5.88 12.42
C GLN A 10 4.67 -6.29 13.78
N ARG A 11 3.77 -6.49 14.72
CA ARG A 11 4.03 -7.01 16.05
C ARG A 11 3.63 -8.49 16.13
N PRO A 12 4.11 -9.23 17.15
CA PRO A 12 3.74 -10.63 17.34
C PRO A 12 2.24 -10.87 17.54
N ASP A 13 1.48 -9.84 17.92
CA ASP A 13 0.02 -9.85 18.06
C ASP A 13 -0.74 -9.60 16.74
N ARG A 14 -0.02 -9.56 15.60
CA ARG A 14 -0.54 -9.23 14.25
C ARG A 14 -1.08 -7.80 14.11
N LEU A 15 -0.80 -6.93 15.07
CA LEU A 15 -1.06 -5.49 14.98
C LEU A 15 0.18 -4.77 14.47
N TYR A 16 0.01 -3.50 14.12
CA TYR A 16 1.06 -2.70 13.51
C TYR A 16 1.39 -1.47 14.35
N ASP A 17 2.68 -1.18 14.44
CA ASP A 17 3.19 0.11 14.89
C ASP A 17 3.52 0.98 13.68
N LEU A 18 2.81 2.10 13.56
CA LEU A 18 2.86 2.97 12.40
C LEU A 18 3.88 4.09 12.61
N ARG A 19 4.71 4.28 11.59
CA ARG A 19 5.72 5.32 11.49
C ARG A 19 5.57 6.08 10.18
N TYR A 20 6.21 7.23 10.11
CA TYR A 20 6.14 8.10 8.96
C TYR A 20 7.52 8.36 8.37
N SER A 21 7.56 8.56 7.06
CA SER A 21 8.74 9.03 6.35
C SER A 21 8.38 10.15 5.39
N HIS A 22 9.26 11.14 5.33
CA HIS A 22 9.16 12.26 4.40
C HIS A 22 9.62 11.93 2.97
N TRP A 23 10.42 10.88 2.80
CA TRP A 23 11.11 10.55 1.54
C TRP A 23 10.88 9.12 1.04
N GLY A 24 10.24 8.24 1.83
CA GLY A 24 10.00 6.85 1.46
C GLY A 24 9.05 6.57 0.29
N GLY A 25 8.44 7.58 -0.33
CA GLY A 25 7.56 7.39 -1.48
C GLY A 25 8.29 7.22 -2.81
N GLU A 26 9.58 7.58 -2.85
CA GLU A 26 10.40 7.62 -4.06
C GLU A 26 10.89 6.21 -4.40
N GLU A 27 10.51 5.71 -5.58
CA GLU A 27 10.97 4.43 -6.17
C GLU A 27 10.76 3.19 -5.29
N LEU A 28 9.95 3.29 -4.25
CA LEU A 28 9.72 2.26 -3.25
C LEU A 28 11.02 1.74 -2.57
N SER A 29 12.06 2.57 -2.46
CA SER A 29 13.42 2.13 -2.07
C SER A 29 13.51 1.43 -0.71
N PHE A 30 12.62 1.74 0.24
CA PHE A 30 12.62 1.10 1.55
C PHE A 30 12.38 -0.41 1.55
N ALA A 31 11.84 -0.98 0.46
CA ALA A 31 11.75 -2.44 0.32
C ALA A 31 13.13 -3.12 0.40
N ALA A 32 14.20 -2.42 0.03
CA ALA A 32 15.58 -2.91 0.11
C ALA A 32 16.39 -2.32 1.28
N GLU A 33 16.00 -1.14 1.79
CA GLU A 33 16.76 -0.42 2.83
C GLU A 33 16.39 -0.84 4.26
N ILE A 34 15.17 -1.33 4.48
CA ILE A 34 14.73 -1.84 5.78
C ILE A 34 15.29 -3.26 5.95
N THR A 35 16.22 -3.41 6.89
CA THR A 35 16.82 -4.70 7.23
C THR A 35 16.94 -4.85 8.75
N ALA A 36 17.28 -6.04 9.23
CA ALA A 36 17.58 -6.26 10.65
C ALA A 36 18.70 -5.35 11.19
N SER A 37 19.64 -4.93 10.33
CA SER A 37 20.74 -4.03 10.70
C SER A 37 20.39 -2.55 10.55
N THR A 38 19.42 -2.23 9.68
CA THR A 38 18.94 -0.88 9.38
C THR A 38 17.42 -0.80 9.49
N PRO A 39 16.83 -1.04 10.68
CA PRO A 39 15.38 -1.21 10.80
C PRO A 39 14.62 0.08 10.48
N LEU A 40 15.26 1.25 10.55
CA LEU A 40 14.66 2.56 10.22
C LEU A 40 15.24 3.18 8.94
N ALA A 41 15.79 2.36 8.03
CA ALA A 41 16.40 2.81 6.78
C ALA A 41 17.40 3.97 7.00
N GLU A 42 18.38 3.75 7.88
CA GLU A 42 19.40 4.74 8.27
C GLU A 42 18.86 6.09 8.78
N GLY A 43 17.65 6.10 9.36
CA GLY A 43 16.99 7.29 9.88
C GLY A 43 16.13 8.04 8.87
N ALA A 44 15.92 7.47 7.67
CA ALA A 44 14.96 7.97 6.70
C ALA A 44 13.50 7.76 7.17
N ILE A 45 13.28 6.86 8.13
CA ILE A 45 12.01 6.62 8.82
C ILE A 45 12.07 7.26 10.20
N ASP A 46 11.01 8.00 10.56
CA ASP A 46 10.94 8.67 11.86
C ASP A 46 11.02 7.64 13.01
N SER A 47 11.83 7.97 14.01
CA SER A 47 11.95 7.19 15.24
C SER A 47 10.68 7.26 16.09
N ASP A 48 9.88 8.31 15.92
CA ASP A 48 8.63 8.49 16.64
C ASP A 48 7.51 7.61 16.05
N VAL A 49 6.82 6.89 16.94
CA VAL A 49 5.67 6.07 16.57
C VAL A 49 4.44 6.98 16.50
N LEU A 50 3.84 7.08 15.31
CA LEU A 50 2.62 7.87 15.11
C LEU A 50 1.43 7.28 15.87
N THR A 51 1.31 5.96 15.80
CA THR A 51 0.30 5.18 16.51
C THR A 51 0.78 3.75 16.63
N ASN A 52 0.34 3.04 17.66
CA ASN A 52 0.77 1.68 17.93
C ASN A 52 -0.43 0.74 18.01
N SER A 53 -0.16 -0.56 17.84
CA SER A 53 -1.16 -1.60 18.10
C SER A 53 -2.46 -1.42 17.30
N ILE A 54 -2.37 -1.04 16.01
CA ILE A 54 -3.52 -0.87 15.12
C ILE A 54 -3.62 -1.97 14.07
N THR A 55 -4.83 -2.23 13.58
CA THR A 55 -5.07 -3.18 12.49
C THR A 55 -4.72 -2.57 11.13
N CYS A 56 -4.42 -3.40 10.14
CA CYS A 56 -4.17 -2.93 8.77
C CYS A 56 -5.36 -2.14 8.21
N ASP A 57 -6.59 -2.61 8.43
CA ASP A 57 -7.82 -1.88 8.06
C ASP A 57 -7.82 -0.45 8.61
N ARG A 58 -7.46 -0.27 9.88
CA ARG A 58 -7.35 1.07 10.48
C ARG A 58 -6.22 1.91 9.90
N ILE A 59 -5.11 1.31 9.49
CA ILE A 59 -4.06 2.05 8.76
C ILE A 59 -4.69 2.68 7.51
N LEU A 60 -5.44 1.89 6.73
CA LEU A 60 -6.04 2.35 5.47
C LEU A 60 -7.13 3.40 5.69
N THR A 61 -8.03 3.21 6.66
CA THR A 61 -9.17 4.10 6.87
C THR A 61 -8.81 5.39 7.62
N ASP A 62 -7.91 5.31 8.60
CA ASP A 62 -7.72 6.41 9.55
C ASP A 62 -6.41 7.18 9.33
N TYR A 63 -5.39 6.56 8.71
CA TYR A 63 -4.04 7.14 8.62
C TYR A 63 -3.55 7.33 7.18
N LEU A 64 -3.86 6.42 6.26
CA LEU A 64 -3.37 6.46 4.90
C LEU A 64 -4.16 7.45 4.03
N ASP A 65 -3.87 8.75 4.14
CA ASP A 65 -4.45 9.75 3.23
C ASP A 65 -3.84 9.60 1.82
N PRO A 66 -4.60 9.19 0.77
CA PRO A 66 -4.08 9.04 -0.59
C PRO A 66 -3.67 10.36 -1.24
N ARG A 67 -4.04 11.52 -0.67
CA ARG A 67 -3.63 12.84 -1.17
C ARG A 67 -2.22 13.21 -0.73
N ILE A 68 -1.77 12.63 0.38
CA ILE A 68 -0.53 13.00 1.06
C ILE A 68 0.51 11.89 0.91
N HIS A 69 0.08 10.64 1.10
CA HIS A 69 0.96 9.48 1.08
C HIS A 69 1.06 8.91 -0.33
N GLU A 70 2.29 8.63 -0.75
CA GLU A 70 2.60 8.03 -2.05
C GLU A 70 2.89 6.53 -1.92
N ALA A 71 3.28 6.05 -0.72
CA ALA A 71 3.58 4.64 -0.47
C ALA A 71 3.16 4.20 0.94
N LEU A 72 2.90 2.91 1.08
CA LEU A 72 2.73 2.19 2.34
C LEU A 72 3.70 1.00 2.35
N TYR A 73 4.36 0.77 3.47
CA TYR A 73 5.20 -0.40 3.68
C TYR A 73 4.67 -1.20 4.86
N LEU A 74 4.51 -2.50 4.67
CA LEU A 74 4.25 -3.43 5.75
C LEU A 74 5.55 -4.20 6.01
N VAL A 75 6.11 -4.02 7.20
CA VAL A 75 7.36 -4.68 7.60
C VAL A 75 7.02 -5.79 8.57
N THR A 76 7.58 -6.97 8.38
CA THR A 76 7.42 -8.13 9.26
C THR A 76 8.76 -8.44 9.95
N PRO A 77 9.05 -7.85 11.12
CA PRO A 77 10.33 -8.04 11.82
C PRO A 77 10.61 -9.50 12.22
N THR A 78 9.56 -10.30 12.43
CA THR A 78 9.67 -11.73 12.76
C THR A 78 10.11 -12.57 11.57
N ALA A 79 9.95 -12.07 10.34
CA ALA A 79 10.36 -12.71 9.09
C ALA A 79 11.56 -11.97 8.47
N ASP A 80 12.60 -11.75 9.27
CA ASP A 80 13.84 -11.06 8.84
C ASP A 80 13.61 -9.68 8.20
N TYR A 81 12.64 -8.92 8.73
CA TYR A 81 12.27 -7.60 8.20
C TYR A 81 11.78 -7.64 6.74
N ALA A 82 11.19 -8.75 6.30
CA ALA A 82 10.45 -8.83 5.05
C ALA A 82 9.51 -7.62 4.92
N THR A 83 9.61 -6.92 3.78
CA THR A 83 8.95 -5.63 3.58
C THR A 83 8.11 -5.68 2.31
N ASP A 84 6.80 -5.63 2.49
CA ASP A 84 5.83 -5.55 1.40
C ASP A 84 5.59 -4.08 1.07
N ALA A 85 5.83 -3.70 -0.19
CA ALA A 85 5.73 -2.33 -0.65
C ALA A 85 4.46 -2.11 -1.47
N PHE A 86 3.70 -1.08 -1.10
CA PHE A 86 2.45 -0.72 -1.74
C PHE A 86 2.50 0.69 -2.29
N ARG A 87 2.17 0.85 -3.57
CA ARG A 87 1.97 2.14 -4.21
C ARG A 87 0.55 2.65 -3.93
N VAL A 88 0.46 3.87 -3.41
CA VAL A 88 -0.82 4.53 -3.15
C VAL A 88 -1.28 5.31 -4.37
N CYS A 89 -2.48 5.00 -4.84
CA CYS A 89 -3.12 5.58 -6.02
C CYS A 89 -4.38 6.36 -5.63
N TRP A 90 -4.33 7.69 -5.71
CA TRP A 90 -5.48 8.54 -5.42
C TRP A 90 -6.48 8.57 -6.59
N LEU A 91 -7.74 8.20 -6.35
CA LEU A 91 -8.74 8.04 -7.41
C LEU A 91 -9.51 9.31 -7.77
N GLU A 92 -9.27 10.45 -7.11
CA GLU A 92 -10.07 11.66 -7.32
C GLU A 92 -9.35 12.73 -8.18
N TRP A 93 -10.14 13.61 -8.80
CA TRP A 93 -9.69 14.74 -9.65
C TRP A 93 -9.99 16.13 -9.06
N GLY A 94 -10.46 16.21 -7.79
CA GLY A 94 -11.00 17.45 -7.21
C GLY A 94 -10.40 17.87 -5.88
N LEU A 95 -10.52 19.18 -5.57
CA LEU A 95 -10.21 19.81 -4.26
C LEU A 95 -11.39 19.74 -3.26
N GLY A 96 -12.45 18.98 -3.58
CA GLY A 96 -13.70 18.93 -2.82
C GLY A 96 -13.71 17.87 -1.71
N ARG A 97 -14.81 17.82 -0.95
CA ARG A 97 -15.13 16.84 0.12
C ARG A 97 -15.26 15.38 -0.39
N ASP A 98 -14.63 15.04 -1.51
CA ASP A 98 -14.63 13.69 -2.06
C ASP A 98 -13.81 12.77 -1.15
N SER A 99 -14.35 11.58 -0.98
CA SER A 99 -14.31 10.68 0.18
C SER A 99 -12.95 10.00 0.48
N GLY A 100 -11.81 10.66 0.25
CA GLY A 100 -10.50 10.06 0.51
C GLY A 100 -10.29 8.71 -0.19
N ARG A 101 -10.94 8.47 -1.35
CA ARG A 101 -10.90 7.18 -2.01
C ARG A 101 -9.52 6.92 -2.61
N GLY A 102 -8.89 5.85 -2.17
CA GLY A 102 -7.59 5.42 -2.65
C GLY A 102 -7.61 3.95 -3.07
N VAL A 103 -6.56 3.58 -3.77
CA VAL A 103 -6.22 2.19 -4.06
C VAL A 103 -4.77 1.98 -3.65
N ILE A 104 -4.47 0.87 -3.00
CA ILE A 104 -3.10 0.40 -2.84
C ILE A 104 -2.85 -0.71 -3.84
N VAL A 105 -1.65 -0.73 -4.40
CA VAL A 105 -1.19 -1.77 -5.32
C VAL A 105 0.13 -2.28 -4.78
N GLU A 106 0.20 -3.56 -4.47
CA GLU A 106 1.47 -4.20 -4.13
C GLU A 106 2.40 -4.11 -5.34
N THR A 107 3.63 -3.66 -5.13
CA THR A 107 4.52 -3.35 -6.24
C THR A 107 5.97 -3.46 -5.82
N GLU A 108 6.75 -4.20 -6.62
CA GLU A 108 8.19 -4.20 -6.49
C GLU A 108 8.80 -2.88 -6.97
N PRO A 109 9.93 -2.43 -6.38
CA PRO A 109 10.62 -1.20 -6.80
C PRO A 109 10.90 -1.11 -8.30
N ALA A 110 11.23 -2.24 -8.94
CA ALA A 110 11.51 -2.29 -10.38
C ALA A 110 10.29 -1.97 -11.25
N GLU A 111 9.08 -2.29 -10.78
CA GLU A 111 7.83 -2.13 -11.52
C GLU A 111 7.12 -0.81 -11.20
N ASP A 112 7.49 -0.17 -10.08
CA ASP A 112 6.88 1.07 -9.60
C ASP A 112 6.79 2.16 -10.68
N ARG A 113 7.88 2.37 -11.40
CA ARG A 113 7.92 3.38 -12.46
C ARG A 113 6.88 3.09 -13.55
N ALA A 114 6.72 1.83 -13.94
CA ALA A 114 5.76 1.44 -14.96
C ALA A 114 4.31 1.66 -14.45
N LEU A 115 4.03 1.27 -13.20
CA LEU A 115 2.73 1.50 -12.57
C LEU A 115 2.39 2.99 -12.49
N ARG A 116 3.32 3.83 -12.01
CA ARG A 116 3.12 5.29 -11.90
C ARG A 116 2.85 5.93 -13.25
N VAL A 117 3.60 5.53 -14.28
CA VAL A 117 3.42 6.06 -15.65
C VAL A 117 2.05 5.65 -16.18
N TRP A 118 1.68 4.38 -16.06
CA TRP A 118 0.38 3.86 -16.49
C TRP A 118 -0.78 4.58 -15.77
N PHE A 119 -0.69 4.68 -14.44
CA PHE A 119 -1.74 5.29 -13.63
C PHE A 119 -1.89 6.77 -13.98
N ARG A 120 -0.78 7.51 -14.09
CA ARG A 120 -0.78 8.93 -14.45
C ARG A 120 -1.33 9.16 -15.86
N ALA A 121 -0.93 8.34 -16.83
CA ALA A 121 -1.42 8.44 -18.20
C ALA A 121 -2.93 8.20 -18.27
N THR A 122 -3.42 7.13 -17.64
CA THR A 122 -4.85 6.80 -17.57
C THR A 122 -5.65 7.91 -16.88
N LYS A 123 -5.15 8.40 -15.75
CA LYS A 123 -5.79 9.49 -15.00
C LYS A 123 -5.84 10.80 -15.78
N THR A 124 -4.82 11.10 -16.58
CA THR A 124 -4.77 12.28 -17.46
C THR A 124 -5.81 12.16 -18.58
N ALA A 125 -5.86 11.02 -19.28
CA ALA A 125 -6.84 10.81 -20.35
C ALA A 125 -8.29 10.89 -19.84
N LEU A 126 -8.55 10.35 -18.64
CA LEU A 126 -9.86 10.46 -17.99
C LEU A 126 -10.17 11.92 -17.57
N ALA A 127 -9.17 12.68 -17.15
CA ALA A 127 -9.34 14.11 -16.86
C ALA A 127 -9.79 14.86 -18.12
N ASP A 128 -9.14 14.64 -19.25
CA ASP A 128 -9.50 15.26 -20.53
C ASP A 128 -10.94 14.90 -20.93
N ALA A 129 -11.33 13.63 -20.76
CA ALA A 129 -12.70 13.16 -21.03
C ALA A 129 -13.75 13.82 -20.10
N ILE A 130 -13.40 14.08 -18.84
CA ILE A 130 -14.24 14.84 -17.91
C ILE A 130 -14.36 16.30 -18.36
N GLU A 131 -13.24 16.95 -18.70
CA GLU A 131 -13.20 18.36 -19.11
C GLU A 131 -13.99 18.60 -20.40
N MET A 132 -13.95 17.66 -21.34
CA MET A 132 -14.75 17.68 -22.57
C MET A 132 -16.24 17.33 -22.33
N GLY A 133 -16.62 16.93 -21.11
CA GLY A 133 -17.99 16.54 -20.76
C GLY A 133 -18.42 15.18 -21.34
N VAL A 134 -17.48 14.38 -21.84
CA VAL A 134 -17.75 13.03 -22.37
C VAL A 134 -18.07 12.06 -21.24
N LEU A 135 -17.39 12.21 -20.10
CA LEU A 135 -17.61 11.39 -18.90
C LEU A 135 -17.91 12.26 -17.69
N SER A 136 -18.78 11.74 -16.81
CA SER A 136 -18.90 12.30 -15.46
C SER A 136 -17.70 11.87 -14.59
N ARG A 137 -17.34 12.68 -13.60
CA ARG A 137 -16.29 12.33 -12.61
C ARG A 137 -16.56 10.98 -11.93
N ARG A 138 -17.82 10.72 -11.57
CA ARG A 138 -18.23 9.45 -10.95
C ARG A 138 -17.99 8.26 -11.87
N ALA A 139 -18.27 8.40 -13.17
CA ALA A 139 -18.03 7.35 -14.15
C ALA A 139 -16.52 7.13 -14.38
N ALA A 140 -15.75 8.21 -14.48
CA ALA A 140 -14.29 8.14 -14.62
C ALA A 140 -13.63 7.46 -13.40
N ARG A 141 -14.07 7.79 -12.17
CA ARG A 141 -13.61 7.12 -10.95
C ARG A 141 -13.95 5.63 -10.96
N ALA A 142 -15.20 5.28 -11.25
CA ALA A 142 -15.62 3.88 -11.29
C ALA A 142 -14.84 3.08 -12.36
N TYR A 143 -14.56 3.69 -13.51
CA TYR A 143 -13.72 3.10 -14.54
C TYR A 143 -12.27 2.90 -14.06
N LEU A 144 -11.66 3.92 -13.46
CA LEU A 144 -10.29 3.84 -12.96
C LEU A 144 -10.15 2.79 -11.85
N GLU A 145 -11.11 2.73 -10.93
CA GLU A 145 -11.21 1.74 -9.85
C GLU A 145 -11.30 0.31 -10.44
N ALA A 146 -12.22 0.07 -11.37
CA ALA A 146 -12.33 -1.23 -12.03
C ALA A 146 -11.03 -1.61 -12.75
N ARG A 147 -10.42 -0.66 -13.48
CA ARG A 147 -9.23 -0.94 -14.28
C ARG A 147 -8.02 -1.28 -13.44
N ILE A 148 -7.80 -0.58 -12.33
CA ILE A 148 -6.67 -0.86 -11.45
C ILE A 148 -6.87 -2.17 -10.68
N CYS A 149 -8.10 -2.51 -10.29
CA CYS A 149 -8.38 -3.80 -9.68
C CYS A 149 -8.19 -4.96 -10.67
N GLU A 150 -8.60 -4.80 -11.93
CA GLU A 150 -8.49 -5.85 -12.96
C GLU A 150 -7.08 -6.03 -13.51
N GLU A 151 -6.30 -4.96 -13.68
CA GLU A 151 -4.98 -5.04 -14.32
C GLU A 151 -3.80 -5.11 -13.33
N LYS A 152 -4.03 -4.70 -12.09
CA LYS A 152 -2.97 -4.49 -11.08
C LYS A 152 -3.31 -5.08 -9.72
N ASP A 153 -4.39 -5.84 -9.61
CA ASP A 153 -4.84 -6.46 -8.35
C ASP A 153 -4.96 -5.45 -7.20
N GLY A 154 -5.32 -4.20 -7.53
CA GLY A 154 -5.37 -3.11 -6.56
C GLY A 154 -6.46 -3.28 -5.51
N VAL A 155 -6.15 -2.96 -4.25
CA VAL A 155 -7.10 -2.99 -3.13
C VAL A 155 -7.64 -1.61 -2.84
N VAL A 156 -8.96 -1.47 -2.93
CA VAL A 156 -9.66 -0.20 -2.77
C VAL A 156 -9.95 0.08 -1.29
N TYR A 157 -9.72 1.31 -0.84
CA TYR A 157 -10.04 1.76 0.50
C TYR A 157 -10.57 3.20 0.50
N THR A 158 -11.23 3.59 1.60
CA THR A 158 -11.83 4.93 1.76
C THR A 158 -11.28 5.58 3.02
N TYR A 159 -10.39 6.55 2.84
CA TYR A 159 -9.80 7.32 3.95
C TYR A 159 -10.82 8.28 4.57
N GLY A 160 -10.87 8.33 5.90
CA GLY A 160 -11.79 9.15 6.67
C GLY A 160 -13.20 8.56 6.81
N ASP A 161 -13.43 7.33 6.35
CA ASP A 161 -14.67 6.57 6.56
C ASP A 161 -14.55 5.66 7.79
N SER A 162 -13.93 6.18 8.86
CA SER A 162 -13.87 5.53 10.17
C SER A 162 -15.31 5.31 10.64
N THR A 163 -15.87 4.16 10.31
CA THR A 163 -17.18 3.78 10.77
C THR A 163 -17.02 3.51 12.26
N GLU A 164 -17.33 4.47 13.14
CA GLU A 164 -17.86 4.07 14.44
C GLU A 164 -19.03 3.14 14.13
N PRO A 165 -19.09 1.92 14.71
CA PRO A 165 -20.00 0.87 14.27
C PRO A 165 -21.46 1.29 14.49
N GLN A 166 -22.02 2.01 13.53
CA GLN A 166 -23.44 2.26 13.42
C GLN A 166 -23.99 1.22 12.47
N SER A 167 -24.78 0.29 13.00
CA SER A 167 -25.50 -0.74 12.27
C SER A 167 -26.12 -0.22 10.97
N ARG A 168 -25.43 -0.38 9.86
CA ARG A 168 -26.01 -0.48 8.53
C ARG A 168 -25.29 -1.58 7.80
N ALA A 169 -26.05 -2.60 7.43
CA ALA A 169 -25.65 -3.66 6.53
C ALA A 169 -25.25 -3.04 5.17
N GLY A 170 -23.97 -2.74 5.02
CA GLY A 170 -23.29 -2.47 3.76
C GLY A 170 -22.17 -3.48 3.69
N THR A 171 -22.14 -4.27 2.62
CA THR A 171 -21.13 -5.28 2.31
C THR A 171 -19.73 -4.71 2.42
N ALA A 172 -19.05 -4.96 3.54
CA ALA A 172 -17.61 -4.89 3.63
C ALA A 172 -17.02 -5.87 2.61
N SER A 173 -16.16 -5.38 1.74
CA SER A 173 -15.49 -6.23 0.75
C SER A 173 -14.48 -7.12 1.49
N PRO A 174 -14.59 -8.46 1.41
CA PRO A 174 -13.75 -9.38 2.20
C PRO A 174 -12.25 -9.34 1.81
N LEU A 175 -11.91 -8.78 0.65
CA LEU A 175 -10.54 -8.76 0.09
C LEU A 175 -9.51 -7.94 0.89
N ALA A 176 -9.92 -6.93 1.67
CA ALA A 176 -8.96 -6.17 2.48
C ALA A 176 -8.40 -6.98 3.66
N THR A 177 -9.13 -8.01 4.10
CA THR A 177 -8.73 -8.91 5.20
C THR A 177 -7.75 -9.98 4.71
N ASP A 178 -7.95 -10.51 3.49
CA ASP A 178 -7.05 -11.51 2.89
C ASP A 178 -5.64 -10.98 2.57
N MET A 179 -5.49 -9.67 2.44
CA MET A 179 -4.20 -9.03 2.21
C MET A 179 -3.30 -9.01 3.47
N CYS A 180 -3.87 -9.30 4.64
CA CYS A 180 -3.12 -9.42 5.89
C CYS A 180 -2.55 -10.84 6.02
N VAL A 181 -1.58 -11.17 5.16
CA VAL A 181 -0.72 -12.36 5.19
C VAL A 181 -1.42 -13.60 5.78
N GLU A 182 -2.08 -14.36 4.92
CA GLU A 182 -2.22 -15.78 5.21
C GLU A 182 -0.81 -16.39 5.26
N ASP A 183 -0.57 -17.09 6.36
CA ASP A 183 0.68 -17.68 6.80
C ASP A 183 1.21 -18.67 5.75
N ASP A 184 2.17 -18.25 4.92
CA ASP A 184 2.84 -19.11 3.93
C ASP A 184 3.89 -19.98 4.65
N SER A 185 3.40 -20.89 5.48
CA SER A 185 4.16 -21.91 6.20
C SER A 185 4.37 -23.17 5.36
N GLU A 186 4.80 -23.07 4.10
CA GLU A 186 5.27 -24.24 3.32
C GLU A 186 6.43 -23.90 2.37
N ARG A 187 7.60 -23.57 2.92
CA ARG A 187 8.89 -23.82 2.24
C ARG A 187 9.89 -24.47 3.20
N GLN A 188 9.65 -25.74 3.51
CA GLN A 188 10.68 -26.63 4.03
C GLN A 188 11.25 -27.51 2.91
N GLU A 189 12.58 -27.49 2.86
CA GLU A 189 13.46 -28.62 2.58
C GLU A 189 13.42 -29.24 1.18
N GLU A 190 14.40 -28.86 0.35
CA GLU A 190 15.18 -29.82 -0.45
C GLU A 190 16.41 -29.12 -1.06
N SER A 191 17.58 -29.33 -0.48
CA SER A 191 18.89 -29.54 -1.16
C SER A 191 20.08 -29.31 -0.21
N GLU A 192 20.15 -30.09 0.86
CA GLU A 192 21.44 -30.61 1.33
C GLU A 192 21.59 -32.02 0.77
N GLU A 193 22.34 -32.17 -0.32
CA GLU A 193 23.16 -33.36 -0.63
C GLU A 193 23.83 -33.15 -2.00
N GLU A 194 25.10 -32.74 -1.98
CA GLU A 194 26.19 -33.35 -2.75
C GLU A 194 27.46 -32.50 -2.56
N SER A 195 28.10 -32.72 -1.41
CA SER A 195 29.56 -32.64 -1.34
C SER A 195 30.11 -34.05 -1.41
N GLU A 196 31.27 -34.17 -2.06
CA GLU A 196 32.15 -35.34 -2.13
C GLU A 196 31.84 -36.41 -3.19
N GLU A 197 32.55 -36.33 -4.33
CA GLU A 197 33.75 -37.17 -4.48
C GLU A 197 34.61 -36.68 -5.65
N GLY A 198 35.88 -36.41 -5.35
CA GLY A 198 36.91 -36.23 -6.37
C GLY A 198 37.51 -37.57 -6.78
N LYS A 199 37.77 -37.75 -8.08
CA LYS A 199 39.09 -38.10 -8.63
C LYS A 199 39.09 -38.07 -10.15
#